data_AF-A0A089HYF5-F1
#
_entry.id   AF-A0A089HYF5-F1
#
_cell.length_a   1.000
_cell.length_b   1.000
_cell.length_c   1.000
_cell.angle_alpha   90.00
_cell.angle_beta   90.00
_cell.angle_gamma   90.00
#
_symmetry.space_group_name_H-M   'P 1'
#
loop_
_entity.id
_entity.type
_entity.pdbx_description
1 polymer ?
#
loop_
_entity_poly.entity_id
_entity_poly.type
_entity_poly.pdbx_seq_one_letter_code
_entity_poly.pdbx_strand_id
1 'polypeptide(L)' 'MVRREGLYNKYQVFNRKSGQEAEGQYFVLKPESDYAARVALMAYAEAADNPQLTMDITVWLTGLPPLGSKSK' A
#
# COMPACT_ATOMS: atom_id res chain seq x y z
N MET A 1 14.37 28.12 -2.19
CA MET A 1 14.17 26.75 -2.71
C MET A 1 14.22 25.79 -1.54
N VAL A 2 13.11 25.15 -1.19
CA VAL A 2 13.08 24.16 -0.10
C VAL A 2 13.75 22.89 -0.60
N ARG A 3 14.94 22.56 -0.08
CA ARG A 3 15.53 21.24 -0.29
C ARG A 3 14.69 20.25 0.50
N ARG A 4 14.01 19.35 -0.21
CA ARG A 4 13.36 18.20 0.40
C ARG A 4 14.45 17.19 0.71
N GLU A 5 14.83 17.09 1.98
CA GLU A 5 15.78 16.08 2.46
C GLU A 5 15.02 14.77 2.66
N GLY A 6 15.42 13.70 1.96
CA GLY A 6 14.77 12.40 2.06
C GLY A 6 14.91 11.55 0.80
N LEU A 7 14.58 10.26 0.93
CA LEU A 7 14.47 9.34 -0.21
C LEU A 7 13.06 9.41 -0.79
N TYR A 8 12.94 9.97 -1.99
CA TYR A 8 11.68 10.08 -2.73
C TYR A 8 11.72 9.14 -3.94
N ASN A 9 10.58 8.54 -4.29
CA ASN A 9 10.47 7.61 -5.43
C ASN A 9 11.47 6.45 -5.36
N LYS A 10 11.56 5.77 -4.20
CA LYS A 10 12.52 4.66 -3.97
C LYS A 10 12.41 3.52 -4.98
N TYR A 11 11.24 3.36 -5.60
CA TYR A 11 10.94 2.31 -6.56
C TYR A 11 10.33 2.91 -7.81
N GLN A 12 10.81 2.45 -8.97
CA GLN A 12 10.12 2.62 -10.25
C GLN A 12 9.23 1.40 -10.46
N VAL A 13 7.95 1.62 -10.70
CA VAL A 13 6.98 0.54 -10.92
C VAL A 13 6.62 0.54 -12.39
N PHE A 14 6.85 -0.57 -13.08
CA PHE A 14 6.51 -0.72 -14.49
C PHE A 14 5.30 -1.64 -14.65
N ASN A 15 4.29 -1.19 -15.40
CA ASN A 15 3.21 -2.05 -15.82
C ASN A 15 3.74 -3.04 -16.88
N ARG A 16 3.88 -4.32 -16.53
CA ARG A 16 4.41 -5.34 -17.45
C ARG A 16 3.60 -5.54 -18.74
N LYS A 17 2.31 -5.17 -18.78
CA LYS A 17 1.48 -5.30 -19.98
C LYS A 17 1.69 -4.15 -20.96
N SER A 18 1.80 -2.91 -20.46
CA SER A 18 1.97 -1.72 -21.31
C SER A 18 3.43 -1.29 -21.48
N GLY A 19 4.34 -1.75 -20.62
CA GLY A 19 5.73 -1.32 -20.56
C GLY A 19 5.93 0.09 -20.00
N GLN A 20 4.86 0.78 -19.61
CA GLN A 20 4.92 2.14 -19.09
C GLN A 20 5.24 2.16 -17.59
N GLU A 21 6.03 3.16 -17.18
CA GLU A 21 6.19 3.48 -15.77
C GLU A 21 4.86 3.98 -15.21
N ALA A 22 4.50 3.45 -14.04
CA ALA A 22 3.28 3.77 -13.35
C ALA A 22 3.50 5.09 -12.59
N GLU A 23 2.60 6.05 -12.72
CA GLU A 23 2.67 7.36 -12.06
C GLU A 23 1.98 7.34 -10.69
N GLY A 24 2.72 7.59 -9.62
CA GLY A 24 2.18 7.69 -8.26
C GLY A 24 3.00 6.96 -7.19
N GLN A 25 2.42 6.85 -5.98
CA GLN A 25 2.99 6.05 -4.89
C GLN A 25 2.40 4.64 -4.97
N TYR A 26 3.27 3.64 -5.14
CA TYR A 26 2.85 2.25 -5.28
C TYR A 26 3.29 1.44 -4.07
N PHE A 27 2.33 0.77 -3.45
CA PHE A 27 2.62 -0.34 -2.54
C PHE A 27 2.66 -1.64 -3.34
N VAL A 28 3.69 -2.44 -3.11
CA VAL A 28 3.84 -3.77 -3.75
C VAL A 28 2.86 -4.80 -3.16
N LEU A 29 2.18 -4.45 -2.06
CA LEU A 29 1.20 -5.30 -1.39
C LEU A 29 -0.17 -5.20 -2.05
N LYS A 30 -0.85 -6.34 -2.22
CA LYS A 30 -2.19 -6.44 -2.83
C LYS A 30 -3.22 -6.99 -1.83
N PRO A 31 -3.61 -6.19 -0.82
CA PRO A 31 -4.42 -6.67 0.30
C PRO A 31 -5.83 -7.13 -0.10
N GLU A 32 -6.32 -6.74 -1.28
CA GLU A 32 -7.62 -7.19 -1.82
C GLU A 32 -7.64 -8.70 -2.06
N SER A 33 -6.50 -9.30 -2.40
CA SER A 33 -6.42 -10.73 -2.77
C SER A 33 -5.33 -11.52 -2.05
N ASP A 34 -4.50 -10.89 -1.23
CA ASP A 34 -3.37 -11.51 -0.54
C ASP A 34 -3.48 -11.34 0.98
N TYR A 35 -3.51 -12.47 1.69
CA TYR A 35 -3.54 -12.49 3.16
C TYR A 35 -2.26 -11.94 3.78
N ALA A 36 -1.09 -12.29 3.24
CA ALA A 36 0.20 -11.86 3.78
C ALA A 36 0.34 -10.33 3.68
N ALA A 37 -0.20 -9.73 2.60
CA ALA A 37 -0.30 -8.29 2.45
C ALA A 37 -1.13 -7.63 3.56
N ARG A 38 -2.27 -8.22 3.96
CA ARG A 38 -3.08 -7.69 5.07
C ARG A 38 -2.32 -7.76 6.40
N VAL A 39 -1.65 -8.89 6.67
CA VAL A 39 -0.86 -9.08 7.89
C VAL A 39 0.29 -8.06 7.96
N ALA A 40 1.02 -7.88 6.87
CA ALA A 40 2.13 -6.92 6.82
C ALA A 40 1.66 -5.48 7.04
N LEU A 41 0.52 -5.09 6.43
CA LEU A 41 -0.05 -3.75 6.62
C LEU A 41 -0.54 -3.54 8.06
N MET A 42 -1.17 -4.55 8.67
CA MET A 42 -1.61 -4.45 10.07
C MET A 42 -0.41 -4.32 11.02
N ALA A 43 0.61 -5.15 10.85
CA ALA A 43 1.84 -5.06 11.65
C ALA A 43 2.54 -3.70 11.50
N TYR A 44 2.52 -3.13 10.29
CA TYR A 44 3.03 -1.77 10.07
C TYR A 44 2.20 -0.72 10.81
N ALA A 45 0.86 -0.81 10.75
CA ALA A 45 -0.03 0.11 11.44
C ALA A 45 0.14 0.07 12.97
N GLU A 46 0.37 -1.11 13.54
CA GLU A 46 0.64 -1.30 14.97
C GLU A 46 1.99 -0.71 15.41
N ALA A 47 2.99 -0.73 14.53
CA ALA A 47 4.33 -0.21 14.80
C ALA A 47 4.50 1.29 14.45
N ALA A 48 3.52 1.91 13.79
CA ALA A 48 3.63 3.28 13.33
C ALA A 48 3.35 4.29 14.45
N ASP A 49 4.24 5.29 14.60
CA ASP A 49 4.07 6.39 15.56
C ASP A 49 3.04 7.45 15.11
N ASN A 50 2.45 7.30 13.92
CA ASN A 50 1.49 8.24 13.35
C ASN A 50 0.06 7.70 13.49
N PRO A 51 -0.76 8.22 14.42
CA PRO A 51 -2.09 7.69 14.70
C PRO A 51 -3.06 7.80 13.51
N GLN A 52 -2.93 8.85 12.69
CA GLN A 52 -3.75 9.02 11.49
C GLN A 52 -3.44 7.91 10.48
N LEU A 53 -2.16 7.61 10.25
CA LEU A 53 -1.75 6.55 9.34
C LEU A 53 -2.20 5.17 9.82
N THR A 54 -2.09 4.89 11.12
CA THR A 54 -2.61 3.66 11.73
C THR A 54 -4.11 3.50 11.49
N MET A 55 -4.87 4.58 11.71
CA MET A 55 -6.32 4.59 11.47
C MET A 55 -6.65 4.37 9.99
N ASP A 56 -5.98 5.07 9.07
CA ASP A 56 -6.21 4.97 7.64
C ASP A 56 -5.97 3.54 7.13
N ILE A 57 -4.86 2.92 7.55
CA ILE A 57 -4.54 1.52 7.19
C ILE A 57 -5.60 0.57 7.75
N THR A 58 -6.00 0.75 9.01
CA THR A 58 -6.97 -0.13 9.67
C THR A 58 -8.35 -0.04 9.00
N VAL A 59 -8.84 1.18 8.77
CA VAL A 59 -10.12 1.42 8.08
C VAL A 59 -10.08 0.81 6.68
N TRP A 60 -9.00 1.04 5.92
CA TRP A 60 -8.86 0.46 4.60
C TRP A 60 -8.94 -1.08 4.64
N LEU A 61 -8.16 -1.74 5.50
CA LEU A 61 -8.15 -3.20 5.63
C LEU A 61 -9.51 -3.79 6.04
N THR A 62 -10.23 -3.12 6.96
CA THR A 62 -11.57 -3.57 7.39
C THR A 62 -12.64 -3.40 6.32
N GLY A 63 -12.45 -2.42 5.41
CA GLY A 63 -13.34 -2.20 4.26
C GLY A 63 -13.14 -3.18 3.10
N LEU A 64 -12.09 -4.01 3.13
CA LEU A 64 -11.82 -4.97 2.07
C LEU A 64 -12.78 -6.17 2.14
N PRO A 65 -13.18 -6.73 0.98
CA PRO A 65 -14.00 -7.93 0.96
C PRO A 65 -13.25 -9.12 1.61
N PRO A 66 -13.96 -10.17 2.06
CA PRO A 66 -13.33 -11.41 2.49
C PRO A 66 -12.39 -11.95 1.41
N LEU A 67 -11.26 -12.51 1.81
CA LEU A 67 -10.32 -13.11 0.87
C LEU A 67 -10.98 -14.25 0.11
N GLY A 68 -10.71 -14.34 -1.19
CA GLY A 68 -11.35 -15.33 -2.08
C GLY A 68 -12.71 -14.89 -2.64
N SER A 69 -13.25 -13.73 -2.21
CA SER A 69 -14.37 -13.10 -2.90
C SER A 69 -13.91 -12.64 -4.28
N LYS A 70 -14.45 -13.20 -5.36
CA LYS A 70 -14.21 -12.65 -6.70
C LYS A 70 -14.85 -11.26 -6.75
N SER A 71 -14.04 -10.22 -6.95
CA SER A 71 -14.54 -8.91 -7.35
C SER A 71 -15.36 -9.11 -8.64
N LYS A 72 -16.63 -8.71 -8.57
CA LYS A 72 -17.59 -8.83 -9.67
C LYS A 72 -17.30 -7.79 -10.74
#